data_AF-A0AAI8YZT5-F1
#
_entry.id   AF-A0AAI8YZT5-F1
#
_cell.length_a   1.000
_cell.length_b   1.000
_cell.length_c   1.000
_cell.angle_alpha   90.00
_cell.angle_beta   90.00
_cell.angle_gamma   90.00
#
_symmetry.space_group_name_H-M   'P 1'
#
loop_
_entity.id
_entity.type
_entity.pdbx_description
1 polymer ?
#
loop_
_entity_poly.entity_id
_entity_poly.type
_entity_poly.pdbx_seq_one_letter_code
_entity_poly.pdbx_strand_id
1 'polypeptide(L)'
;MLSWSTIQSLLIFFGPWFIPRAIAYYRAIRNRPASQIKSLPQKTSYGLTILFISGIIALVGTLPAFQPENIFRTTQSRLQTATGVLLTRLAAVRPLTSKDETLRRLFETGGLQARLLYARYGPTILLANPLTTLGTLDASKFHLLYALPSLLAPHILHFFALGITTSTTLSGSEPARWRTVATIAALILPAAEIYYLSTTPQDPRQTELNFLAWKVPIYRGLAIACLDSLLGLAIYLQSTNRAFLNPPSPSQQLLAHTSRLETLLASTRKLGVIRNATVRDKDMRRRVQDYWFQESEVMKDVHEEPEVLEAQRNALRRLDMVKIGREVEQFVTNILGSEGPRHGGAPPVPVHAPGTVASVI
;
A
#
# COMPACT_ATOMS: atom_id res chain seq x y z
N MET A 1 24.43 12.93 12.82
CA MET A 1 25.00 12.38 11.57
C MET A 1 25.24 10.91 11.80
N LEU A 2 24.69 10.02 10.96
CA LEU A 2 24.92 8.57 11.09
C LEU A 2 26.36 8.26 10.67
N SER A 3 27.15 7.66 11.56
CA SER A 3 28.52 7.27 11.23
C SER A 3 28.52 6.04 10.31
N TRP A 4 29.51 5.94 9.41
CA TRP A 4 29.69 4.76 8.54
C TRP A 4 29.77 3.45 9.35
N SER A 5 30.40 3.51 10.52
CA SER A 5 30.45 2.40 11.48
C SER A 5 29.06 1.91 11.88
N THR A 6 28.13 2.83 12.19
CA THR A 6 26.74 2.49 12.53
C THR A 6 26.01 1.80 11.37
N ILE A 7 26.24 2.27 10.13
CA ILE A 7 25.67 1.66 8.92
C ILE A 7 26.24 0.25 8.71
N GLN A 8 27.56 0.07 8.90
CA GLN A 8 28.23 -1.21 8.76
C GLN A 8 27.74 -2.23 9.80
N SER A 9 27.60 -1.83 11.07
CA SER A 9 27.05 -2.71 12.11
C SER A 9 25.61 -3.13 11.80
N LEU A 10 24.79 -2.20 11.32
CA LEU A 10 23.39 -2.47 10.96
C LEU A 10 23.32 -3.40 9.74
N LEU A 11 24.21 -3.22 8.76
CA LEU A 11 24.26 -4.06 7.55
C LEU A 11 24.83 -5.46 7.84
N ILE A 12 25.77 -5.61 8.76
CA ILE A 12 26.26 -6.93 9.19
C ILE A 12 25.17 -7.68 9.96
N PHE A 13 24.44 -6.98 10.85
CA PHE A 13 23.41 -7.61 11.67
C PHE A 13 22.14 -7.95 10.87
N PHE A 14 21.65 -7.03 10.04
CA PHE A 14 20.41 -7.22 9.28
C PHE A 14 20.64 -7.72 7.85
N GLY A 15 21.86 -7.65 7.33
CA GLY A 15 22.22 -8.05 5.97
C GLY A 15 21.83 -9.48 5.62
N PRO A 16 22.13 -10.49 6.45
CA PRO A 16 21.74 -11.88 6.16
C PRO A 16 20.23 -12.08 5.98
N TRP A 17 19.40 -11.22 6.57
CA TRP A 17 17.95 -11.31 6.45
C TRP A 17 17.38 -10.44 5.33
N PHE A 18 17.91 -9.22 5.14
CA PHE A 18 17.42 -8.27 4.13
C PHE A 18 17.99 -8.52 2.73
N ILE A 19 19.28 -8.86 2.61
CA ILE A 19 19.95 -9.06 1.31
C ILE A 19 19.25 -10.12 0.45
N PRO A 20 18.98 -11.36 0.94
CA PRO A 20 18.33 -12.37 0.10
C PRO A 20 16.92 -11.95 -0.32
N ARG A 21 16.16 -11.26 0.55
CA ARG A 21 14.84 -10.73 0.21
C ARG A 21 14.90 -9.60 -0.81
N ALA A 22 15.87 -8.70 -0.68
CA ALA A 22 16.10 -7.61 -1.63
C ALA A 22 16.50 -8.15 -3.01
N ILE A 23 17.37 -9.16 -3.07
CA ILE A 23 17.77 -9.82 -4.32
C ILE A 23 16.57 -10.54 -4.95
N ALA A 24 15.80 -11.29 -4.17
CA ALA A 24 14.60 -11.98 -4.66
C ALA A 24 13.57 -10.99 -5.21
N TYR A 25 13.35 -9.88 -4.51
CA TYR A 25 12.46 -8.81 -4.93
C TYR A 25 12.94 -8.11 -6.22
N TYR A 26 14.24 -7.82 -6.32
CA TYR A 26 14.84 -7.26 -7.53
C TYR A 26 14.68 -8.19 -8.73
N ARG A 27 14.97 -9.49 -8.56
CA ARG A 27 14.77 -10.50 -9.60
C ARG A 27 13.30 -10.64 -10.00
N ALA A 28 12.37 -10.57 -9.04
CA ALA A 28 10.93 -10.61 -9.30
C ALA A 28 10.43 -9.38 -10.08
N ILE A 29 11.00 -8.21 -9.85
CA ILE A 29 10.69 -7.00 -10.63
C ILE A 29 11.28 -7.09 -12.03
N ARG A 30 12.55 -7.53 -12.16
CA ARG A 30 13.27 -7.59 -13.44
C ARG A 30 12.69 -8.63 -14.40
N ASN A 31 12.29 -9.79 -13.90
CA ASN A 31 11.81 -10.90 -14.73
C ASN A 31 10.28 -10.87 -14.95
N ARG A 32 9.63 -9.72 -14.72
CA ARG A 32 8.17 -9.63 -14.77
C ARG A 32 7.66 -9.50 -16.22
N PRO A 33 6.68 -10.32 -16.65
CA PRO A 33 6.03 -10.12 -17.94
C PRO A 33 5.17 -8.85 -17.93
N ALA A 34 5.24 -8.08 -19.03
CA ALA A 34 4.51 -6.80 -19.18
C ALA A 34 2.98 -6.95 -19.04
N SER A 35 2.44 -8.14 -19.30
CA SER A 35 1.01 -8.46 -19.18
C SER A 35 0.46 -8.42 -17.75
N GLN A 36 1.32 -8.39 -16.73
CA GLN A 36 0.89 -8.32 -15.32
C GLN A 36 0.69 -6.88 -14.81
N ILE A 37 1.17 -5.87 -15.54
CA ILE A 37 1.00 -4.47 -15.17
C ILE A 37 -0.43 -4.04 -15.48
N LYS A 38 -1.12 -3.51 -14.47
CA LYS A 38 -2.51 -3.05 -14.61
C LYS A 38 -2.57 -1.52 -14.53
N SER A 39 -3.55 -0.94 -15.21
CA SER A 39 -3.90 0.47 -15.03
C SER A 39 -4.38 0.72 -13.60
N LEU A 40 -4.13 1.92 -13.10
CA LEU A 40 -4.56 2.32 -11.77
C LEU A 40 -6.10 2.30 -11.68
N PRO A 41 -6.70 1.59 -10.69
CA PRO A 41 -8.15 1.68 -10.47
C PRO A 41 -8.57 3.10 -10.10
N GLN A 42 -9.66 3.60 -10.68
CA GLN A 42 -10.10 4.99 -10.49
C GLN A 42 -10.40 5.33 -9.02
N LYS A 43 -10.97 4.39 -8.25
CA LYS A 43 -11.19 4.55 -6.80
C LYS A 43 -9.87 4.75 -6.03
N THR A 44 -8.84 3.98 -6.38
CA THR A 44 -7.52 4.11 -5.76
C THR A 44 -6.85 5.41 -6.14
N SER A 45 -7.10 5.93 -7.35
CA SER A 45 -6.65 7.27 -7.74
C SER A 45 -7.17 8.36 -6.82
N TYR A 46 -8.46 8.32 -6.41
CA TYR A 46 -9.00 9.31 -5.48
C TYR A 46 -8.32 9.26 -4.11
N GLY A 47 -8.06 8.06 -3.58
CA GLY A 47 -7.30 7.90 -2.34
C GLY A 47 -5.88 8.46 -2.43
N LEU A 48 -5.18 8.22 -3.54
CA LEU A 48 -3.85 8.79 -3.78
C LEU A 48 -3.88 10.32 -3.90
N THR A 49 -4.93 10.89 -4.51
CA THR A 49 -5.11 12.34 -4.57
C THR A 49 -5.29 12.94 -3.17
N ILE A 50 -6.01 12.27 -2.26
CA ILE A 50 -6.17 12.73 -0.88
C ILE A 50 -4.82 12.75 -0.14
N LEU A 51 -4.00 11.69 -0.26
CA LEU A 51 -2.64 11.70 0.30
C LEU A 51 -1.76 12.79 -0.29
N PHE A 52 -1.87 13.01 -1.59
CA PHE A 52 -1.11 14.06 -2.27
C PHE A 52 -1.49 15.46 -1.76
N ILE A 53 -2.80 15.74 -1.62
CA ILE A 53 -3.30 17.00 -1.06
C ILE A 53 -2.87 17.15 0.39
N SER A 54 -2.99 16.10 1.21
CA SER A 54 -2.52 16.07 2.60
C SER A 54 -1.03 16.41 2.70
N GLY A 55 -0.20 15.75 1.90
CA GLY A 55 1.24 16.01 1.83
C GLY A 55 1.57 17.45 1.40
N ILE A 56 0.85 17.99 0.40
CA ILE A 56 1.02 19.40 -0.01
C ILE A 56 0.65 20.34 1.12
N ILE A 57 -0.50 20.15 1.78
CA ILE A 57 -0.93 21.01 2.90
C ILE A 57 0.12 20.97 4.02
N ALA A 58 0.65 19.78 4.33
CA ALA A 58 1.71 19.63 5.32
C ALA A 58 3.00 20.36 4.93
N LEU A 59 3.41 20.28 3.66
CA LEU A 59 4.58 21.01 3.13
C LEU A 59 4.38 22.52 3.11
N VAL A 60 3.22 22.99 2.65
CA VAL A 60 2.86 24.41 2.63
C VAL A 60 2.84 24.98 4.06
N GLY A 61 2.37 24.19 5.03
CA GLY A 61 2.39 24.56 6.45
C GLY A 61 3.81 24.72 7.04
N THR A 62 4.86 24.24 6.37
CA THR A 62 6.26 24.48 6.78
C THR A 62 6.77 25.86 6.38
N LEU A 63 6.06 26.57 5.50
CA LEU A 63 6.49 27.88 5.02
C LEU A 63 6.46 28.93 6.14
N PRO A 64 7.42 29.86 6.16
CA PRO A 64 7.55 30.87 7.21
C PRO A 64 6.34 31.81 7.31
N ALA A 65 5.55 31.95 6.24
CA ALA A 65 4.33 32.76 6.22
C ALA A 65 3.25 32.26 7.19
N PHE A 66 3.24 30.96 7.51
CA PHE A 66 2.28 30.36 8.46
C PHE A 66 2.83 30.26 9.88
N GLN A 67 4.04 30.76 10.13
CA GLN A 67 4.69 30.73 11.43
C GLN A 67 4.67 32.12 12.07
N PRO A 68 4.42 32.23 13.39
CA PRO A 68 4.49 33.52 14.07
C PRO A 68 5.92 34.07 14.04
N GLU A 69 6.06 35.39 14.09
CA GLU A 69 7.38 36.02 14.11
C GLU A 69 8.18 35.60 15.37
N ASN A 70 9.45 35.25 15.18
CA ASN A 70 10.38 35.00 16.28
C ASN A 70 11.18 36.26 16.58
N ILE A 71 10.79 36.97 17.66
CA ILE A 71 11.37 38.26 18.05
C ILE A 71 12.88 38.16 18.30
N PHE A 72 13.36 37.04 18.87
CA PHE A 72 14.80 36.85 19.14
C PHE A 72 15.60 36.63 17.86
N ARG A 73 15.02 35.95 16.86
CA ARG A 73 15.68 35.78 15.55
C ARG A 73 15.63 37.06 14.72
N THR A 74 14.50 37.76 14.68
CA THR A 74 14.40 39.04 13.96
C THR A 74 15.41 40.05 14.49
N THR A 75 15.56 40.14 15.81
CA THR A 75 16.47 41.10 16.47
C THR A 75 17.89 40.57 16.68
N GLN A 76 18.21 39.35 16.22
CA GLN A 76 19.50 38.67 16.43
C GLN A 76 19.96 38.69 17.91
N SER A 77 19.02 38.55 18.84
CA SER A 77 19.24 38.69 20.27
C SER A 77 19.30 37.33 20.96
N ARG A 78 20.19 37.20 21.96
CA ARG A 78 20.29 36.00 22.80
C ARG A 78 19.13 35.97 23.81
N LEU A 79 18.76 34.79 24.31
CA LEU A 79 17.70 34.68 25.33
C LEU A 79 18.01 35.42 26.64
N GLN A 80 19.29 35.69 26.92
CA GLN A 80 19.74 36.40 28.12
C GLN A 80 19.64 37.92 27.98
N THR A 81 19.44 38.45 26.77
CA THR A 81 19.35 39.90 26.49
C THR A 81 18.27 40.56 27.36
N ALA A 82 18.56 41.70 27.98
CA ALA A 82 17.58 42.40 28.81
C ALA A 82 16.32 42.75 28.01
N THR A 83 15.13 42.67 28.63
CA THR A 83 13.84 42.85 27.94
C THR A 83 13.73 44.22 27.27
N GLY A 84 14.19 45.29 27.94
CA GLY A 84 14.22 46.64 27.36
C GLY A 84 15.11 46.73 26.11
N VAL A 85 16.28 46.08 26.12
CA VAL A 85 17.18 46.04 24.95
C VAL A 85 16.57 45.25 23.80
N LEU A 86 15.87 44.14 24.10
CA LEU A 86 15.17 43.35 23.08
C LEU A 86 14.10 44.19 22.37
N LEU A 87 13.29 44.93 23.12
CA LEU A 87 12.19 45.72 22.57
C LEU A 87 12.64 47.00 21.87
N THR A 88 13.71 47.64 22.35
CA THR A 88 14.31 48.77 21.61
C THR A 88 14.85 48.32 20.25
N ARG A 89 15.46 47.13 20.17
CA ARG A 89 15.87 46.53 18.89
C ARG A 89 14.67 46.16 18.02
N LEU A 90 13.60 45.62 18.60
CA LEU A 90 12.38 45.31 17.87
C LEU A 90 11.73 46.57 17.30
N ALA A 91 11.68 47.64 18.09
CA ALA A 91 11.16 48.95 17.70
C ALA A 91 11.90 49.56 16.50
N ALA A 92 13.19 49.26 16.37
CA ALA A 92 14.00 49.67 15.22
C ALA A 92 13.66 48.91 13.93
N VAL A 93 13.08 47.71 14.03
CA VAL A 93 12.68 46.90 12.87
C VAL A 93 11.22 47.17 12.48
N ARG A 94 10.32 47.29 13.47
CA ARG A 94 8.89 47.54 13.25
C ARG A 94 8.26 48.26 14.45
N PRO A 95 7.11 48.95 14.28
CA PRO A 95 6.38 49.52 15.41
C PRO A 95 5.95 48.44 16.41
N LEU A 96 5.99 48.78 17.71
CA LEU A 96 5.56 47.88 18.78
C LEU A 96 4.05 47.68 18.73
N THR A 97 3.64 46.43 18.89
CA THR A 97 2.23 46.04 18.98
C THR A 97 1.84 45.81 20.44
N SER A 98 0.53 45.82 20.74
CA SER A 98 0.02 45.50 22.08
C SER A 98 0.46 44.12 22.59
N LYS A 99 0.68 43.16 21.66
CA LYS A 99 1.24 41.83 21.98
C LYS A 99 2.69 41.92 22.45
N ASP A 100 3.48 42.85 21.92
CA ASP A 100 4.87 43.03 22.34
C ASP A 100 4.96 43.65 23.74
N GLU A 101 4.01 44.53 24.09
CA GLU A 101 3.90 45.10 25.44
C GLU A 101 3.46 44.08 26.49
N THR A 102 2.54 43.17 26.15
CA THR A 102 2.18 42.07 27.06
C THR A 102 3.34 41.09 27.21
N LEU A 103 4.04 40.73 26.12
CA LEU A 103 5.27 39.94 26.19
C LEU A 103 6.36 40.62 27.03
N ARG A 104 6.47 41.95 26.97
CA ARG A 104 7.39 42.73 27.83
C ARG A 104 7.13 42.41 29.30
N ARG A 105 5.88 42.58 29.74
CA ARG A 105 5.48 42.38 31.13
C ARG A 105 5.74 40.93 31.55
N LEU A 106 5.43 39.95 30.69
CA LEU A 106 5.65 38.53 30.95
C LEU A 106 7.15 38.18 31.06
N PHE A 107 8.02 38.78 30.25
CA PHE A 107 9.46 38.57 30.34
C PHE A 107 10.09 39.27 31.54
N GLU A 108 9.53 40.39 32.00
CA GLU A 108 9.96 41.08 33.22
C GLU A 108 9.54 40.29 34.47
N THR A 109 8.32 39.73 34.51
CA THR A 109 7.83 38.95 35.67
C THR A 109 8.41 37.54 35.74
N GLY A 110 8.41 36.80 34.63
CA GLY A 110 8.88 35.41 34.59
C GLY A 110 10.36 35.23 34.22
N GLY A 111 11.07 36.33 33.96
CA GLY A 111 12.51 36.34 33.69
C GLY A 111 12.94 35.33 32.62
N LEU A 112 13.99 34.56 32.92
CA LEU A 112 14.54 33.57 32.00
C LEU A 112 13.58 32.40 31.72
N GLN A 113 12.77 31.99 32.71
CA GLN A 113 11.83 30.89 32.55
C GLN A 113 10.74 31.21 31.52
N ALA A 114 10.20 32.42 31.53
CA ALA A 114 9.23 32.88 30.52
C ALA A 114 9.82 32.85 29.10
N ARG A 115 11.11 33.18 28.96
CA ARG A 115 11.81 33.16 27.66
C ARG A 115 12.10 31.74 27.17
N LEU A 116 12.35 30.80 28.07
CA LEU A 116 12.45 29.37 27.72
C LEU A 116 11.09 28.83 27.27
N LEU A 117 10.01 29.14 28.01
CA LEU A 117 8.65 28.78 27.60
C LEU A 117 8.29 29.39 26.24
N TYR A 118 8.69 30.64 25.98
CA TYR A 118 8.57 31.28 24.66
C TYR A 118 9.33 30.49 23.58
N ALA A 119 10.56 30.08 23.83
CA ALA A 119 11.34 29.31 22.86
C ALA A 119 10.74 27.93 22.58
N ARG A 120 10.09 27.31 23.59
CA ARG A 120 9.48 25.99 23.49
C ARG A 120 8.11 26.01 22.82
N TYR A 121 7.20 26.88 23.25
CA TYR A 121 5.80 26.89 22.81
C TYR A 121 5.42 28.09 21.93
N GLY A 122 6.25 29.13 21.86
CA GLY A 122 6.01 30.30 21.03
C GLY A 122 5.12 31.36 21.70
N PRO A 123 4.89 32.49 21.01
CA PRO A 123 4.18 33.64 21.56
C PRO A 123 2.70 33.37 21.87
N THR A 124 2.00 32.65 20.98
CA THR A 124 0.55 32.47 21.08
C THR A 124 0.16 31.69 22.33
N ILE A 125 0.86 30.58 22.60
CA ILE A 125 0.59 29.72 23.76
C ILE A 125 0.99 30.44 25.05
N LEU A 126 2.10 31.19 25.05
CA LEU A 126 2.55 31.94 26.22
C LEU A 126 1.59 33.07 26.60
N LEU A 127 1.00 33.75 25.61
CA LEU A 127 0.08 34.86 25.83
C LEU A 127 -1.34 34.42 26.21
N ALA A 128 -1.80 33.29 25.69
CA ALA A 128 -3.21 32.89 25.79
C ALA A 128 -3.50 31.89 26.92
N ASN A 129 -2.48 31.31 27.57
CA ASN A 129 -2.67 30.25 28.55
C ASN A 129 -3.32 30.76 29.86
N PRO A 130 -4.54 30.32 30.22
CA PRO A 130 -5.19 30.69 31.47
C PRO A 130 -4.84 29.75 32.64
N LEU A 131 -4.22 28.60 32.37
CA LEU A 131 -4.09 27.49 33.33
C LEU A 131 -2.99 27.71 34.37
N THR A 132 -2.09 28.67 34.16
CA THR A 132 -0.98 28.91 35.08
C THR A 132 -0.44 30.32 34.95
N THR A 133 0.10 30.85 36.05
CA THR A 133 0.90 32.07 36.07
C THR A 133 2.39 31.73 35.96
N LEU A 134 3.16 32.68 35.41
CA LEU A 134 4.61 32.55 35.28
C LEU A 134 5.27 32.48 36.66
N GLY A 135 6.23 31.57 36.84
CA GLY A 135 6.98 31.39 38.10
C GLY A 135 6.52 30.23 39.00
N THR A 136 5.47 29.51 38.62
CA THR A 136 5.07 28.27 39.30
C THR A 136 5.99 27.10 38.92
N LEU A 137 6.30 26.20 39.88
CA LEU A 137 7.20 25.06 39.69
C LEU A 137 6.75 24.11 38.55
N ASP A 138 5.44 24.01 38.29
CA ASP A 138 4.85 23.17 37.25
C ASP A 138 4.46 23.91 35.97
N ALA A 139 4.92 25.16 35.78
CA ALA A 139 4.53 25.99 34.64
C ALA A 139 4.70 25.28 33.28
N SER A 140 5.78 24.52 33.07
CA SER A 140 5.99 23.81 31.80
C SER A 140 4.93 22.74 31.51
N LYS A 141 4.38 22.06 32.52
CA LYS A 141 3.36 21.02 32.33
C LYS A 141 2.02 21.64 31.93
N PHE A 142 1.61 22.71 32.60
CA PHE A 142 0.36 23.40 32.27
C PHE A 142 0.41 24.06 30.89
N HIS A 143 1.57 24.60 30.49
CA HIS A 143 1.75 25.10 29.13
C HIS A 143 1.71 23.98 28.08
N LEU A 144 2.27 22.79 28.38
CA LEU A 144 2.14 21.63 27.51
C LEU A 144 0.68 21.23 27.35
N LEU A 145 -0.07 21.10 28.45
CA LEU A 145 -1.48 20.72 28.45
C LEU A 145 -2.33 21.71 27.63
N TYR A 146 -2.09 23.01 27.78
CA TYR A 146 -2.77 24.03 26.99
C TYR A 146 -2.37 23.98 25.50
N ALA A 147 -1.13 23.61 25.20
CA ALA A 147 -0.64 23.48 23.83
C ALA A 147 -1.17 22.23 23.11
N LEU A 148 -1.52 21.15 23.83
CA LEU A 148 -1.89 19.85 23.25
C LEU A 148 -2.95 19.91 22.14
N PRO A 149 -4.06 20.66 22.26
CA PRO A 149 -5.05 20.74 21.19
C PRO A 149 -4.45 21.30 19.89
N SER A 150 -3.60 22.32 19.99
CA SER A 150 -2.94 22.93 18.82
C SER A 150 -1.88 22.01 18.20
N LEU A 151 -1.22 21.17 19.01
CA LEU A 151 -0.28 20.15 18.53
C LEU A 151 -1.00 18.98 17.86
N LEU A 152 -2.09 18.50 18.45
CA LEU A 152 -2.84 17.34 17.97
C LEU A 152 -3.72 17.64 16.77
N ALA A 153 -4.24 18.86 16.62
CA ALA A 153 -5.10 19.26 15.50
C ALA A 153 -4.58 18.82 14.11
N PRO A 154 -3.33 19.13 13.70
CA PRO A 154 -2.82 18.67 12.41
C PRO A 154 -2.72 17.14 12.28
N HIS A 155 -2.41 16.44 13.38
CA HIS A 155 -2.33 14.97 13.38
C HIS A 155 -3.71 14.32 13.30
N ILE A 156 -4.73 14.92 13.92
CA ILE A 156 -6.12 14.46 13.80
C ILE A 156 -6.59 14.61 12.35
N LEU A 157 -6.32 15.75 11.72
CA LEU A 157 -6.64 15.96 10.31
C LEU A 157 -5.91 14.95 9.40
N HIS A 158 -4.64 14.70 9.67
CA HIS A 158 -3.86 13.68 8.95
C HIS A 158 -4.40 12.27 9.16
N PHE A 159 -4.80 11.92 10.39
CA PHE A 159 -5.44 10.64 10.71
C PHE A 159 -6.73 10.46 9.91
N PHE A 160 -7.56 11.50 9.77
CA PHE A 160 -8.75 11.44 8.91
C PHE A 160 -8.39 11.26 7.43
N ALA A 161 -7.38 11.96 6.91
CA ALA A 161 -6.91 11.79 5.53
C ALA A 161 -6.44 10.34 5.25
N LEU A 162 -5.67 9.76 6.18
CA LEU A 162 -5.25 8.36 6.14
C LEU A 162 -6.44 7.39 6.25
N GLY A 163 -7.41 7.69 7.13
CA GLY A 163 -8.61 6.89 7.32
C GLY A 163 -9.51 6.83 6.09
N ILE A 164 -9.67 7.95 5.37
CA ILE A 164 -10.41 8.03 4.11
C ILE A 164 -9.64 7.29 3.00
N THR A 165 -8.32 7.52 2.90
CA THR A 165 -7.49 6.87 1.88
C THR A 165 -7.46 5.36 2.03
N THR A 166 -7.45 4.86 3.27
CA THR A 166 -7.42 3.41 3.55
C THR A 166 -8.83 2.81 3.71
N SER A 167 -9.89 3.53 3.34
CA SER A 167 -11.25 3.02 3.39
C SER A 167 -11.56 2.12 2.18
N THR A 168 -12.13 0.94 2.43
CA THR A 168 -12.55 -0.01 1.39
C THR A 168 -13.64 0.56 0.49
N THR A 169 -14.55 1.36 1.05
CA THR A 169 -15.71 1.90 0.33
C THR A 169 -15.33 3.03 -0.61
N LEU A 170 -14.45 3.94 -0.16
CA LEU A 170 -14.04 5.12 -0.94
C LEU A 170 -12.87 4.81 -1.90
N SER A 171 -11.82 4.15 -1.40
CA SER A 171 -10.53 4.05 -2.10
C SER A 171 -10.23 2.65 -2.68
N GLY A 172 -11.08 1.67 -2.37
CA GLY A 172 -10.98 0.29 -2.84
C GLY A 172 -10.22 -0.65 -1.90
N SER A 173 -10.08 -1.91 -2.31
CA SER A 173 -9.47 -2.96 -1.50
C SER A 173 -7.95 -2.85 -1.38
N GLU A 174 -7.25 -2.29 -2.37
CA GLU A 174 -5.79 -2.21 -2.38
C GLU A 174 -5.25 -1.27 -1.27
N PRO A 175 -5.71 -0.02 -1.13
CA PRO A 175 -5.31 0.86 -0.02
C PRO A 175 -5.73 0.34 1.35
N ALA A 176 -6.85 -0.38 1.44
CA ALA A 176 -7.39 -0.86 2.71
C ALA A 176 -6.46 -1.83 3.45
N ARG A 177 -5.59 -2.54 2.74
CA ARG A 177 -4.58 -3.42 3.35
C ARG A 177 -3.54 -2.65 4.15
N TRP A 178 -3.28 -1.40 3.79
CA TRP A 178 -2.34 -0.54 4.49
C TRP A 178 -2.95 0.15 5.71
N ARG A 179 -4.24 -0.07 5.99
CA ARG A 179 -4.97 0.58 7.09
C ARG A 179 -4.27 0.40 8.43
N THR A 180 -3.86 -0.82 8.79
CA THR A 180 -3.20 -1.08 10.07
C THR A 180 -1.90 -0.29 10.21
N VAL A 181 -1.06 -0.32 9.18
CA VAL A 181 0.22 0.41 9.16
C VAL A 181 -0.03 1.93 9.22
N ALA A 182 -0.97 2.43 8.44
CA ALA A 182 -1.36 3.85 8.45
C ALA A 182 -1.89 4.28 9.83
N THR A 183 -2.74 3.48 10.47
CA THR A 183 -3.27 3.79 11.81
C THR A 183 -2.18 3.78 12.88
N ILE A 184 -1.25 2.83 12.82
CA ILE A 184 -0.12 2.78 13.76
C ILE A 184 0.76 4.02 13.57
N ALA A 185 1.11 4.35 12.33
CA ALA A 185 1.95 5.50 12.03
C ALA A 185 1.28 6.82 12.44
N ALA A 186 -0.03 6.95 12.25
CA ALA A 186 -0.81 8.12 12.65
C ALA A 186 -0.94 8.30 14.18
N LEU A 187 -0.76 7.22 14.96
CA LEU A 187 -0.68 7.30 16.42
C LEU A 187 0.75 7.58 16.92
N ILE A 188 1.75 7.00 16.25
CA ILE A 188 3.16 7.16 16.64
C ILE A 188 3.64 8.59 16.39
N LEU A 189 3.28 9.23 15.28
CA LEU A 189 3.71 10.59 14.95
C LEU A 189 3.38 11.63 16.04
N PRO A 190 2.11 11.79 16.48
CA PRO A 190 1.78 12.73 17.54
C PRO A 190 2.43 12.36 18.87
N ALA A 191 2.51 11.05 19.19
CA ALA A 191 3.17 10.60 20.42
C ALA A 191 4.67 10.96 20.42
N ALA A 192 5.35 10.77 19.29
CA ALA A 192 6.76 11.14 19.12
C ALA A 192 6.95 12.66 19.19
N GLU A 193 6.04 13.46 18.64
CA GLU A 193 6.10 14.93 18.73
C GLU A 193 5.93 15.41 20.18
N ILE A 194 4.94 14.90 20.90
CA ILE A 194 4.70 15.23 22.31
C ILE A 194 5.90 14.81 23.16
N TYR A 195 6.41 13.59 22.94
CA TYR A 195 7.59 13.07 23.64
C TYR A 195 8.84 13.92 23.36
N TYR A 196 9.05 14.32 22.10
CA TYR A 196 10.17 15.19 21.73
C TYR A 196 10.06 16.55 22.42
N LEU A 197 8.87 17.15 22.44
CA LEU A 197 8.65 18.45 23.07
C LEU A 197 8.78 18.41 24.60
N SER A 198 8.31 17.33 25.24
CA SER A 198 8.36 17.17 26.70
C SER A 198 9.77 16.87 27.20
N THR A 199 10.53 16.08 26.44
CA THR A 199 11.81 15.52 26.90
C THR A 199 13.00 16.38 26.54
N THR A 200 12.92 17.17 25.46
CA THR A 200 14.06 17.98 25.01
C THR A 200 14.42 19.07 26.03
N PRO A 201 15.60 19.00 26.67
CA PRO A 201 16.03 20.04 27.60
C PRO A 201 16.33 21.33 26.83
N GLN A 202 16.01 22.47 27.44
CA GLN A 202 16.40 23.78 26.90
C GLN A 202 17.40 24.43 27.83
N ASP A 203 18.68 24.39 27.43
CA ASP A 203 19.73 25.05 28.18
C ASP A 203 19.90 26.50 27.70
N PRO A 204 19.75 27.50 28.59
CA PRO A 204 19.90 28.92 28.25
C PRO A 204 21.34 29.33 27.93
N ARG A 205 22.31 28.42 28.13
CA ARG A 205 23.75 28.63 27.91
C ARG A 205 24.24 28.14 26.55
N GLN A 206 23.40 27.44 25.78
CA GLN A 206 23.79 26.97 24.45
C GLN A 206 23.99 28.15 23.50
N THR A 207 25.09 28.12 22.75
CA THR A 207 25.45 29.15 21.75
C THR A 207 24.39 29.27 20.65
N GLU A 208 23.80 28.14 20.25
CA GLU A 208 22.68 28.08 19.32
C GLU A 208 21.44 27.57 20.07
N LEU A 209 20.53 28.47 20.43
CA LEU A 209 19.31 28.03 21.10
C LEU A 209 18.32 27.39 20.11
N ASN A 210 17.84 26.21 20.48
CA ASN A 210 16.79 25.51 19.77
C ASN A 210 15.41 26.10 20.08
N PHE A 211 14.96 26.98 19.19
CA PHE A 211 13.58 27.49 19.15
C PHE A 211 12.61 26.41 18.66
N LEU A 212 12.17 25.54 19.57
CA LEU A 212 11.35 24.37 19.26
C LEU A 212 9.99 24.74 18.67
N ALA A 213 9.36 25.83 19.10
CA ALA A 213 8.04 26.24 18.60
C ALA A 213 8.02 26.48 17.08
N TRP A 214 9.17 26.81 16.48
CA TRP A 214 9.33 27.01 15.04
C TRP A 214 9.91 25.80 14.32
N LYS A 215 10.68 24.95 15.01
CA LYS A 215 11.25 23.71 14.42
C LYS A 215 10.25 22.57 14.37
N VAL A 216 9.42 22.42 15.40
CA VAL A 216 8.44 21.32 15.51
C VAL A 216 7.43 21.32 14.35
N PRO A 217 6.81 22.46 13.97
CA PRO A 217 5.93 22.49 12.80
C PRO A 217 6.61 22.05 11.49
N ILE A 218 7.89 22.36 11.31
CA ILE A 218 8.68 21.96 10.14
C ILE A 218 8.89 20.44 10.15
N TYR A 219 9.34 19.89 11.28
CA TYR A 219 9.53 18.44 11.41
C TYR A 219 8.21 17.67 11.24
N ARG A 220 7.11 18.18 11.80
CA ARG A 220 5.77 17.63 11.63
C ARG A 220 5.36 17.60 10.17
N GLY A 221 5.46 18.75 9.47
CA GLY A 221 5.08 18.84 8.06
C GLY A 221 5.91 17.90 7.18
N LEU A 222 7.23 17.83 7.40
CA LEU A 222 8.12 16.91 6.70
C LEU A 222 7.82 15.43 7.02
N ALA A 223 7.55 15.10 8.27
CA ALA A 223 7.24 13.73 8.68
C ALA A 223 5.92 13.24 8.06
N ILE A 224 4.88 14.08 8.08
CA ILE A 224 3.59 13.79 7.43
C ILE A 224 3.78 13.62 5.92
N ALA A 225 4.46 14.56 5.25
CA ALA A 225 4.68 14.50 3.81
C ALA A 225 5.53 13.29 3.39
N CYS A 226 6.53 12.91 4.19
CA CYS A 226 7.34 11.72 3.97
C CYS A 226 6.51 10.45 4.09
N LEU A 227 5.69 10.34 5.14
CA LEU A 227 4.77 9.22 5.34
C LEU A 227 3.80 9.10 4.18
N ASP A 228 3.13 10.20 3.80
CA ASP A 228 2.15 10.21 2.70
C ASP A 228 2.80 9.84 1.36
N SER A 229 4.04 10.28 1.13
CA SER A 229 4.81 9.93 -0.06
C SER A 229 5.16 8.44 -0.10
N LEU A 230 5.67 7.88 1.01
CA LEU A 230 6.04 6.47 1.10
C LEU A 230 4.81 5.56 0.98
N LEU A 231 3.73 5.90 1.70
CA LEU A 231 2.48 5.15 1.67
C LEU A 231 1.81 5.24 0.29
N GLY A 232 1.74 6.44 -0.29
CA GLY A 232 1.21 6.67 -1.62
C GLY A 232 1.99 5.90 -2.69
N LEU A 233 3.31 5.89 -2.61
CA LEU A 233 4.18 5.10 -3.49
C LEU A 233 3.93 3.59 -3.33
N ALA A 234 3.81 3.11 -2.09
CA ALA A 234 3.54 1.69 -1.84
C ALA A 234 2.16 1.26 -2.39
N ILE A 235 1.12 2.07 -2.17
CA ILE A 235 -0.24 1.84 -2.69
C ILE A 235 -0.24 1.89 -4.23
N TYR A 236 0.45 2.86 -4.83
CA TYR A 236 0.57 2.98 -6.28
C TYR A 236 1.25 1.76 -6.89
N LEU A 237 2.38 1.34 -6.32
CA LEU A 237 3.13 0.17 -6.78
C LEU A 237 2.31 -1.12 -6.65
N GLN A 238 1.55 -1.26 -5.56
CA GLN A 238 0.70 -2.42 -5.35
C GLN A 238 -0.50 -2.45 -6.30
N SER A 239 -1.24 -1.33 -6.42
CA SER A 239 -2.44 -1.24 -7.25
C SER A 239 -2.17 -1.40 -8.74
N THR A 240 -0.99 -0.99 -9.22
CA THR A 240 -0.55 -1.20 -10.60
C THR A 240 0.12 -2.56 -10.83
N ASN A 241 0.13 -3.43 -9.82
CA ASN A 241 0.84 -4.72 -9.83
C ASN A 241 2.34 -4.58 -10.16
N ARG A 242 2.95 -3.42 -9.87
CA ARG A 242 4.38 -3.17 -10.10
C ARG A 242 5.24 -3.65 -8.93
N ALA A 243 4.69 -3.75 -7.73
CA ALA A 243 5.40 -4.28 -6.58
C ALA A 243 4.42 -4.86 -5.55
N PHE A 244 4.90 -5.70 -4.62
CA PHE A 244 4.05 -6.35 -3.60
C PHE A 244 2.92 -7.21 -4.20
N LEU A 245 3.25 -8.08 -5.16
CA LEU A 245 2.30 -9.07 -5.68
C LEU A 245 1.88 -10.00 -4.56
N ASN A 246 0.66 -9.82 -4.10
CA ASN A 246 0.00 -10.82 -3.29
C ASN A 246 -0.86 -11.66 -4.21
N PRO A 247 -0.62 -12.98 -4.32
CA PRO A 247 -1.53 -13.84 -5.04
C PRO A 247 -2.94 -13.68 -4.42
N PRO A 248 -4.00 -13.64 -5.23
CA PRO A 248 -5.37 -13.61 -4.71
C PRO A 248 -5.54 -14.75 -3.71
N SER A 249 -6.32 -14.53 -2.64
CA SER A 249 -6.50 -15.56 -1.61
C SER A 249 -7.06 -16.84 -2.26
N PRO A 250 -6.73 -18.05 -1.74
CA PRO A 250 -7.26 -19.29 -2.28
C PRO A 250 -8.80 -19.27 -2.42
N SER A 251 -9.48 -18.64 -1.47
CA SER A 251 -10.93 -18.41 -1.51
C SER A 251 -11.39 -17.50 -2.67
N GLN A 252 -10.66 -16.43 -2.97
CA GLN A 252 -10.96 -15.54 -4.10
C GLN A 252 -10.68 -16.21 -5.44
N GLN A 253 -9.62 -17.04 -5.50
CA GLN A 253 -9.33 -17.86 -6.67
C GLN A 253 -10.45 -18.88 -6.90
N LEU A 254 -10.87 -19.60 -5.85
CA LEU A 254 -11.99 -20.54 -5.93
C LEU A 254 -13.26 -19.85 -6.43
N LEU A 255 -13.63 -18.69 -5.87
CA LEU A 255 -14.79 -17.91 -6.33
C LEU A 255 -14.67 -17.46 -7.81
N ALA A 256 -13.47 -17.08 -8.25
CA ALA A 256 -13.23 -16.72 -9.64
C ALA A 256 -13.32 -17.94 -10.58
N HIS A 257 -12.88 -19.11 -10.12
CA HIS A 257 -13.00 -20.35 -10.88
C HIS A 257 -14.44 -20.85 -10.90
N THR A 258 -15.18 -20.79 -9.79
CA THR A 258 -16.59 -21.21 -9.72
C THR A 258 -17.46 -20.34 -10.60
N SER A 259 -17.31 -19.01 -10.57
CA SER A 259 -18.07 -18.09 -11.44
C SER A 259 -17.80 -18.34 -12.94
N ARG A 260 -16.55 -18.66 -13.31
CA ARG A 260 -16.22 -19.08 -14.68
C ARG A 260 -16.87 -20.41 -15.04
N LEU A 261 -16.82 -21.40 -14.14
CA LEU A 261 -17.46 -22.70 -14.34
C LEU A 261 -18.98 -22.58 -14.46
N GLU A 262 -19.61 -21.72 -13.67
CA GLU A 262 -21.04 -21.42 -13.78
C GLU A 262 -21.39 -20.82 -15.14
N THR A 263 -20.56 -19.90 -15.64
CA THR A 263 -20.76 -19.29 -16.97
C THR A 263 -20.61 -20.34 -18.09
N LEU A 264 -19.60 -21.21 -17.98
CA LEU A 264 -19.39 -22.32 -18.92
C LEU A 264 -20.54 -23.32 -18.88
N LEU A 265 -20.99 -23.70 -17.67
CA LEU A 265 -22.11 -24.62 -17.47
C LEU A 265 -23.42 -24.03 -17.99
N ALA A 266 -23.66 -22.73 -17.80
CA ALA A 266 -24.81 -22.05 -18.40
C ALA A 266 -24.73 -22.09 -19.94
N SER A 267 -23.54 -21.91 -20.50
CA SER A 267 -23.31 -21.96 -21.94
C SER A 267 -23.50 -23.38 -22.51
N THR A 268 -23.02 -24.42 -21.83
CA THR A 268 -23.23 -25.82 -22.25
C THR A 268 -24.69 -26.23 -22.13
N ARG A 269 -25.41 -25.80 -21.08
CA ARG A 269 -26.86 -26.01 -20.97
C ARG A 269 -27.62 -25.35 -22.13
N LYS A 270 -27.27 -24.13 -22.52
CA LYS A 270 -27.85 -23.45 -23.69
C LYS A 270 -27.61 -24.25 -24.98
N LEU A 271 -26.38 -24.72 -25.20
CA LEU A 271 -26.06 -25.59 -26.33
C LEU A 271 -26.88 -26.90 -26.30
N GLY A 272 -27.07 -27.49 -25.12
CA GLY A 272 -27.91 -28.67 -24.94
C GLY A 272 -29.38 -28.42 -25.30
N VAL A 273 -29.94 -27.27 -24.94
CA VAL A 273 -31.29 -26.87 -25.33
C VAL A 273 -31.40 -26.68 -26.84
N ILE A 274 -30.43 -25.99 -27.46
CA ILE A 274 -30.40 -25.80 -28.92
C ILE A 274 -30.29 -27.15 -29.64
N ARG A 275 -29.42 -28.05 -29.16
CA ARG A 275 -29.29 -29.41 -29.71
C ARG A 275 -30.59 -30.20 -29.58
N ASN A 276 -31.26 -30.13 -28.43
CA ASN A 276 -32.54 -30.81 -28.26
C ASN A 276 -33.65 -30.20 -29.14
N ALA A 277 -33.67 -28.88 -29.29
CA ALA A 277 -34.62 -28.20 -30.17
C ALA A 277 -34.39 -28.57 -31.64
N THR A 278 -33.14 -28.53 -32.11
CA THR A 278 -32.77 -28.93 -33.49
C THR A 278 -33.04 -30.39 -33.76
N VAL A 279 -32.82 -31.30 -32.80
CA VAL A 279 -33.17 -32.71 -32.98
C VAL A 279 -34.67 -32.92 -32.96
N ARG A 280 -35.46 -32.16 -32.20
CA ARG A 280 -36.92 -32.34 -32.15
C ARG A 280 -37.64 -31.74 -33.35
N ASP A 281 -37.17 -30.61 -33.87
CA ASP A 281 -37.73 -29.94 -35.05
C ASP A 281 -37.30 -30.65 -36.35
N LYS A 282 -38.27 -30.98 -37.21
CA LYS A 282 -38.01 -31.76 -38.43
C LYS A 282 -37.22 -30.96 -39.47
N ASP A 283 -37.50 -29.67 -39.61
CA ASP A 283 -36.86 -28.82 -40.62
C ASP A 283 -35.43 -28.47 -40.22
N MET A 284 -35.19 -28.15 -38.94
CA MET A 284 -33.82 -27.93 -38.45
C MET A 284 -32.98 -29.20 -38.46
N ARG A 285 -33.55 -30.35 -38.09
CA ARG A 285 -32.85 -31.63 -38.17
C ARG A 285 -32.40 -31.91 -39.61
N ARG A 286 -33.29 -31.70 -40.59
CA ARG A 286 -32.98 -31.90 -42.01
C ARG A 286 -31.85 -30.99 -42.47
N ARG A 287 -31.91 -29.68 -42.15
CA ARG A 287 -30.81 -28.74 -42.49
C ARG A 287 -29.46 -29.14 -41.89
N VAL A 288 -29.46 -29.62 -40.64
CA VAL A 288 -28.22 -30.11 -40.00
C VAL A 288 -27.71 -31.36 -40.68
N GLN A 289 -28.58 -32.31 -41.06
CA GLN A 289 -28.20 -33.51 -41.80
C GLN A 289 -27.66 -33.16 -43.19
N ASP A 290 -28.33 -32.26 -43.92
CA ASP A 290 -27.91 -31.80 -45.25
C ASP A 290 -26.54 -31.12 -45.17
N TYR A 291 -26.32 -30.27 -44.16
CA TYR A 291 -25.01 -29.66 -43.89
C TYR A 291 -23.91 -30.71 -43.67
N TRP A 292 -24.13 -31.68 -42.77
CA TRP A 292 -23.13 -32.70 -42.48
C TRP A 292 -22.90 -33.66 -43.65
N PHE A 293 -23.94 -33.95 -44.43
CA PHE A 293 -23.81 -34.74 -45.65
C PHE A 293 -22.97 -34.00 -46.68
N GLN A 294 -23.28 -32.73 -46.94
CA GLN A 294 -22.53 -31.89 -47.86
C GLN A 294 -21.07 -31.71 -47.41
N GLU A 295 -20.83 -31.46 -46.12
CA GLU A 295 -19.48 -31.38 -45.56
C GLU A 295 -18.74 -32.71 -45.72
N SER A 296 -19.41 -33.86 -45.55
CA SER A 296 -18.79 -35.17 -45.74
C SER A 296 -18.45 -35.45 -47.20
N GLU A 297 -19.26 -34.99 -48.16
CA GLU A 297 -18.96 -35.08 -49.59
C GLU A 297 -17.80 -34.17 -49.96
N VAL A 298 -17.82 -32.90 -49.54
CA VAL A 298 -16.72 -31.96 -49.77
C VAL A 298 -15.42 -32.48 -49.15
N MET A 299 -15.47 -32.99 -47.93
CA MET A 299 -14.30 -33.55 -47.25
C MET A 299 -13.80 -34.83 -47.92
N LYS A 300 -14.70 -35.64 -48.47
CA LYS A 300 -14.33 -36.81 -49.27
C LYS A 300 -13.62 -36.40 -50.55
N ASP A 301 -14.14 -35.41 -51.27
CA ASP A 301 -13.52 -34.89 -52.49
C ASP A 301 -12.12 -34.34 -52.19
N VAL A 302 -11.97 -33.53 -51.13
CA VAL A 302 -10.68 -33.02 -50.66
C VAL A 302 -9.74 -34.16 -50.24
N HIS A 303 -10.25 -35.21 -49.60
CA HIS A 303 -9.43 -36.38 -49.26
C HIS A 303 -9.04 -37.24 -50.46
N GLU A 304 -9.78 -37.21 -51.55
CA GLU A 304 -9.50 -37.94 -52.79
C GLU A 304 -8.52 -37.18 -53.71
N GLU A 305 -8.28 -35.88 -53.45
CA GLU A 305 -7.29 -35.10 -54.19
C GLU A 305 -5.88 -35.70 -54.04
N PRO A 306 -5.16 -35.90 -55.16
CA PRO A 306 -3.86 -36.57 -55.16
C PRO A 306 -2.81 -35.82 -54.32
N GLU A 307 -2.88 -34.49 -54.29
CA GLU A 307 -2.00 -33.64 -53.48
C GLU A 307 -2.21 -33.86 -51.97
N VAL A 308 -3.46 -33.97 -51.52
CA VAL A 308 -3.81 -34.22 -50.10
C VAL A 308 -3.42 -35.65 -49.71
N LEU A 309 -3.64 -36.63 -50.57
CA LEU A 309 -3.20 -38.01 -50.35
C LEU A 309 -1.67 -38.14 -50.25
N GLU A 310 -0.94 -37.42 -51.09
CA GLU A 310 0.52 -37.34 -51.03
C GLU A 310 1.00 -36.63 -49.77
N ALA A 311 0.36 -35.53 -49.38
CA ALA A 311 0.65 -34.82 -48.14
C ALA A 311 0.37 -35.70 -46.91
N GLN A 312 -0.74 -36.44 -46.89
CA GLN A 312 -1.10 -37.35 -45.80
C GLN A 312 -0.11 -38.53 -45.73
N ARG A 313 0.27 -39.13 -46.85
CA ARG A 313 1.30 -40.18 -46.89
C ARG A 313 2.67 -39.66 -46.46
N ASN A 314 3.03 -38.44 -46.86
CA ASN A 314 4.28 -37.81 -46.43
C ASN A 314 4.27 -37.46 -44.94
N ALA A 315 3.13 -37.02 -44.39
CA ALA A 315 2.96 -36.79 -42.96
C ALA A 315 3.03 -38.11 -42.17
N LEU A 316 2.37 -39.17 -42.63
CA LEU A 316 2.43 -40.50 -42.03
C LEU A 316 3.84 -41.11 -42.08
N ARG A 317 4.61 -40.87 -43.15
CA ARG A 317 6.03 -41.27 -43.23
C ARG A 317 6.92 -40.51 -42.25
N ARG A 318 6.54 -39.28 -41.88
CA ARG A 318 7.27 -38.44 -40.91
C ARG A 318 6.81 -38.65 -39.46
N LEU A 319 5.72 -39.39 -39.25
CA LEU A 319 5.19 -39.71 -37.92
C LEU A 319 6.02 -40.85 -37.31
N ASP A 320 6.84 -40.50 -36.32
CA ASP A 320 7.53 -41.46 -35.47
C ASP A 320 6.54 -42.03 -34.44
N MET A 321 6.01 -43.22 -34.73
CA MET A 321 5.05 -43.93 -33.88
C MET A 321 5.57 -44.15 -32.44
N VAL A 322 6.89 -44.25 -32.25
CA VAL A 322 7.53 -44.43 -30.94
C VAL A 322 7.57 -43.10 -30.16
N LYS A 323 7.73 -41.97 -30.86
CA LYS A 323 7.64 -40.65 -30.25
C LYS A 323 6.21 -40.32 -29.81
N ILE A 324 5.21 -40.63 -30.64
CA ILE A 324 3.80 -40.43 -30.31
C ILE A 324 3.40 -41.29 -29.10
N GLY A 325 3.81 -42.56 -29.07
CA GLY A 325 3.56 -43.43 -27.92
C GLY A 325 4.07 -42.84 -26.61
N ARG A 326 5.29 -42.27 -26.63
CA ARG A 326 5.87 -41.57 -25.47
C ARG A 326 5.15 -40.27 -25.11
N GLU A 327 4.72 -39.48 -26.10
CA GLU A 327 3.95 -38.24 -25.87
C GLU A 327 2.56 -38.54 -25.29
N VAL A 328 1.89 -39.59 -25.79
CA VAL A 328 0.60 -40.05 -25.27
C VAL A 328 0.76 -40.61 -23.86
N GLU A 329 1.79 -41.42 -23.61
CA GLU A 329 2.09 -41.93 -22.28
C GLU A 329 2.40 -40.78 -21.31
N GLN A 330 3.23 -39.81 -21.69
CA GLN A 330 3.47 -38.59 -20.90
C GLN A 330 2.20 -37.77 -20.66
N PHE A 331 1.32 -37.64 -21.65
CA PHE A 331 0.06 -36.93 -21.52
C PHE A 331 -0.90 -37.65 -20.55
N VAL A 332 -1.01 -38.98 -20.67
CA VAL A 332 -1.80 -39.82 -19.77
C VAL A 332 -1.22 -39.79 -18.36
N THR A 333 0.11 -39.86 -18.19
CA THR A 333 0.78 -39.72 -16.90
C THR A 333 0.63 -38.31 -16.33
N ASN A 334 0.58 -37.25 -17.15
CA ASN A 334 0.34 -35.89 -16.65
C ASN A 334 -1.11 -35.67 -16.21
N ILE A 335 -2.08 -36.33 -16.86
CA ILE A 335 -3.49 -36.26 -16.48
C ILE A 335 -3.77 -37.16 -15.26
N LEU A 336 -3.33 -38.42 -15.29
CA LEU A 336 -3.60 -39.41 -14.24
C LEU A 336 -2.61 -39.36 -13.08
N GLY A 337 -1.34 -39.05 -13.33
CA GLY A 337 -0.27 -38.93 -12.33
C GLY A 337 -0.28 -37.59 -11.58
N SER A 338 -1.30 -36.75 -11.80
CA SER A 338 -1.59 -35.60 -10.94
C SER A 338 -2.22 -36.01 -9.60
N GLU A 339 -2.52 -37.30 -9.37
CA GLU A 339 -2.67 -37.83 -8.01
C GLU A 339 -1.29 -38.01 -7.37
N GLY A 340 -0.94 -37.08 -6.48
CA GLY A 340 0.31 -37.08 -5.73
C GLY A 340 0.55 -38.38 -4.94
N PRO A 341 1.80 -38.63 -4.49
CA PRO A 341 2.18 -39.88 -3.85
C PRO A 341 1.42 -40.07 -2.54
N ARG A 342 0.42 -40.96 -2.54
CA ARG A 342 -0.13 -41.52 -1.31
C ARG A 342 0.86 -42.53 -0.76
N HIS A 343 1.68 -42.08 0.20
CA HIS A 343 2.31 -42.97 1.15
C HIS A 343 1.23 -43.79 1.87
N GLY A 344 1.44 -45.11 1.95
CA GLY A 344 0.67 -46.01 2.81
C GLY A 344 0.19 -47.24 2.07
N GLY A 345 0.98 -48.31 2.13
CA GLY A 345 0.60 -49.61 1.61
C GLY A 345 -0.63 -50.17 2.33
N ALA A 346 -1.54 -50.73 1.54
CA ALA A 346 -2.50 -51.73 1.98
C ALA A 346 -2.55 -52.83 0.91
N PRO A 347 -2.56 -54.12 1.30
CA PRO A 347 -2.50 -55.23 0.36
C PRO A 347 -3.82 -55.39 -0.42
N PRO A 348 -3.80 -56.01 -1.61
CA PRO A 348 -4.97 -56.11 -2.46
C PRO A 348 -6.01 -57.08 -1.87
N VAL A 349 -7.27 -56.65 -1.85
CA VAL A 349 -8.45 -57.50 -1.60
C VAL A 349 -8.71 -58.32 -2.86
N PRO A 350 -8.91 -59.65 -2.78
CA PRO A 350 -9.20 -60.47 -3.96
C PRO A 350 -10.62 -60.21 -4.46
N VAL A 351 -10.74 -59.91 -5.75
CA VAL A 351 -12.01 -59.79 -6.49
C VAL A 351 -12.45 -61.19 -6.92
N HIS A 352 -13.60 -61.65 -6.42
CA HIS A 352 -14.27 -62.84 -6.94
C HIS A 352 -14.77 -62.60 -8.36
N ALA A 353 -14.42 -63.49 -9.29
CA ALA A 353 -14.94 -63.51 -10.65
C ALA A 353 -16.40 -64.00 -10.69
N PRO A 354 -17.28 -63.42 -11.51
CA PRO A 354 -18.63 -63.94 -11.74
C PRO A 354 -18.59 -65.11 -12.72
N GLY A 355 -18.87 -66.31 -12.23
CA GLY A 355 -19.03 -67.53 -13.03
C GLY A 355 -20.44 -67.62 -13.61
N THR A 356 -20.52 -67.43 -14.91
CA THR A 356 -21.37 -68.08 -15.93
C THR A 356 -22.53 -68.96 -15.43
N VAL A 357 -23.76 -68.52 -15.71
CA VAL A 357 -24.95 -69.40 -15.75
C VAL A 357 -25.12 -69.89 -17.20
N ALA A 358 -25.14 -71.20 -17.39
CA ALA A 358 -25.52 -71.87 -18.63
C ALA A 358 -26.63 -72.90 -18.35
N SER A 359 -27.59 -72.97 -19.29
CA SER A 359 -28.67 -73.97 -19.51
C SER A 359 -29.70 -74.16 -18.37
N VAL A 360 -30.97 -73.79 -18.54
CA VAL A 360 -32.03 -74.55 -19.27
C VAL A 360 -32.19 -75.97 -18.73
N ILE A 361 -33.20 -76.17 -17.89
CA ILE A 361 -34.45 -76.94 -18.16
C ILE A 361 -35.52 -76.40 -17.22
#